data_AF-A0A356ZC68-F1
#
_entry.id   AF-A0A356ZC68-F1
#
_cell.length_a   1.000
_cell.length_b   1.000
_cell.length_c   1.000
_cell.angle_alpha   90.00
_cell.angle_beta   90.00
_cell.angle_gamma   90.00
#
_symmetry.space_group_name_H-M   'P 1'
#
loop_
_entity.id
_entity.type
_entity.pdbx_description
1 polymer ?
#
loop_
_entity_poly.entity_id
_entity_poly.type
_entity_poly.pdbx_seq_one_letter_code
_entity_poly.pdbx_strand_id
1 'polypeptide(L)'
;MGNVKQLIDNAVMKEAFRYLQKDPMKNLPKLLNWADKVMVNDVYRPALQTFREISEDPANNWNILINRFFNELNPGIQKKFLINFMVNAGMAGNGIIQKSKEKYDCNVPWAILFDPTAACNLNCTGCWSAEYGKDISLPFPIMQKIIKQGKELGIYMYILSGGEPTVRKDDIIRLAEENNDCMFLSFTNAVLIDEEFASQVERVGNLMFAVSVEGYEDETDMRRGKGTYQKVMDAMDILQKHGIIFGFSTCYHSKNTEVVGSEEWVDAMIAKGCKFGWYFTYIPIGKSAVPELLARPEQREFMYHQMRKFRTTKPCFILDFWNDG
;
A
#
# COMPACT_ATOMS: atom_id res chain seq x y z
N MET A 1 4.72 28.08 -0.29
CA MET A 1 5.82 27.09 -0.37
C MET A 1 6.82 27.15 0.79
N GLY A 2 6.85 28.20 1.63
CA GLY A 2 7.83 28.33 2.73
C GLY A 2 7.59 27.48 3.99
N ASN A 3 6.34 27.31 4.45
CA ASN A 3 6.09 26.74 5.80
C ASN A 3 6.24 25.21 5.95
N VAL A 4 5.93 24.41 4.91
CA VAL A 4 6.06 22.94 5.00
C VAL A 4 7.52 22.51 4.82
N LYS A 5 8.25 23.16 3.92
CA LYS A 5 9.69 22.91 3.75
C LYS A 5 10.48 23.27 5.02
N GLN A 6 10.02 24.27 5.79
CA GLN A 6 10.55 24.63 7.11
C GLN A 6 10.10 23.69 8.25
N LEU A 7 8.91 23.09 8.19
CA LEU A 7 8.51 22.00 9.12
C LEU A 7 9.41 20.76 8.98
N ILE A 8 9.98 20.57 7.79
CA ILE A 8 10.88 19.47 7.43
C ILE A 8 12.37 19.81 7.72
N ASP A 9 12.69 21.04 8.16
CA ASP A 9 14.07 21.41 8.44
C ASP A 9 14.62 20.66 9.69
N ASN A 10 15.49 19.70 9.36
CA ASN A 10 16.69 19.16 10.02
C ASN A 10 16.85 19.24 11.55
N ALA A 11 17.33 18.11 12.10
CA ALA A 11 17.54 17.77 13.51
C ALA A 11 16.29 17.25 14.23
N VAL A 12 15.16 17.99 14.27
CA VAL A 12 14.00 17.57 15.07
C VAL A 12 13.33 16.30 14.56
N MET A 13 13.03 16.21 13.26
CA MET A 13 12.47 14.97 12.68
C MET A 13 13.47 13.81 12.69
N LYS A 14 14.78 14.10 12.56
CA LYS A 14 15.83 13.08 12.67
C LYS A 14 15.93 12.54 14.09
N GLU A 15 15.80 13.41 15.09
CA GLU A 15 15.82 13.03 16.51
C GLU A 15 14.54 12.32 16.91
N ALA A 16 13.36 12.79 16.46
CA ALA A 16 12.09 12.10 16.64
C ALA A 16 12.13 10.69 16.05
N PHE A 17 12.70 10.54 14.85
CA PHE A 17 12.90 9.23 14.23
C PHE A 17 13.87 8.34 15.03
N ARG A 18 15.04 8.86 15.41
CA ARG A 18 16.01 8.15 16.25
C ARG A 18 15.40 7.74 17.59
N TYR A 19 14.55 8.59 18.15
CA TYR A 19 13.83 8.33 19.39
C TYR A 19 12.79 7.22 19.19
N LEU A 20 11.96 7.25 18.13
CA LEU A 20 11.04 6.16 17.79
C LEU A 20 11.75 4.82 17.60
N GLN A 21 12.87 4.79 16.87
CA GLN A 21 13.56 3.53 16.58
C GLN A 21 14.11 2.81 17.81
N LYS A 22 14.41 3.51 18.91
CA LYS A 22 14.96 2.88 20.12
C LYS A 22 13.94 2.07 20.90
N ASP A 23 12.73 2.59 21.03
CA ASP A 23 11.64 1.97 21.78
C ASP A 23 10.32 2.62 21.33
N PRO A 24 9.75 2.18 20.19
CA PRO A 24 8.65 2.88 19.54
C PRO A 24 7.46 3.08 20.46
N MET A 25 7.07 2.07 21.22
CA MET A 25 5.87 2.12 22.05
C MET A 25 6.06 2.95 23.31
N LYS A 26 7.26 2.97 23.90
CA LYS A 26 7.57 3.87 25.01
C LYS A 26 7.70 5.34 24.57
N ASN A 27 8.09 5.55 23.32
CA ASN A 27 8.45 6.86 22.80
C ASN A 27 7.33 7.55 22.02
N LEU A 28 6.39 6.78 21.47
CA LEU A 28 5.22 7.27 20.75
C LEU A 28 4.35 8.20 21.62
N PRO A 29 3.97 7.86 22.88
CA PRO A 29 3.20 8.77 23.74
C PRO A 29 3.89 10.12 23.97
N LYS A 30 5.22 10.15 24.11
CA LYS A 30 5.98 11.38 24.28
C LYS A 30 5.99 12.25 23.02
N LEU A 31 6.09 11.62 21.85
CA LEU A 31 6.01 12.32 20.57
C LEU A 31 4.60 12.84 20.28
N LEU A 32 3.57 12.08 20.65
CA LEU A 32 2.17 12.54 20.59
C LEU A 32 1.95 13.74 21.52
N ASN A 33 2.51 13.73 22.74
CA ASN A 33 2.47 14.87 23.66
C ASN A 33 3.20 16.10 23.12
N TRP A 34 4.29 15.91 22.39
CA TRP A 34 4.99 17.02 21.73
C TRP A 34 4.19 17.53 20.53
N ALA A 35 3.63 16.64 19.71
CA ALA A 35 2.75 17.00 18.60
C ALA A 35 1.51 17.76 19.08
N ASP A 36 0.88 17.35 20.18
CA ASP A 36 -0.27 18.03 20.80
C ASP A 36 0.05 19.47 21.24
N LYS A 37 1.31 19.75 21.62
CA LYS A 37 1.78 21.10 21.99
C LYS A 37 2.13 21.97 20.79
N VAL A 38 2.40 21.37 19.63
CA VAL A 38 2.84 22.07 18.41
C VAL A 38 1.70 22.18 17.39
N MET A 39 0.75 21.25 17.39
CA MET A 39 -0.41 21.27 16.52
C MET A 39 -1.45 22.24 17.04
N VAL A 40 -1.60 23.36 16.34
CA VAL A 40 -2.57 24.45 16.64
C VAL A 40 -4.01 24.08 16.24
N ASN A 41 -4.23 22.91 15.63
CA ASN A 41 -5.50 22.56 15.00
C ASN A 41 -6.19 21.38 15.70
N ASP A 42 -7.32 21.65 16.37
CA ASP A 42 -8.10 20.69 17.17
C ASP A 42 -8.61 19.47 16.37
N VAL A 43 -8.59 19.56 15.04
CA VAL A 43 -9.04 18.50 14.11
C VAL A 43 -8.29 17.17 14.32
N TYR A 44 -7.03 17.21 14.78
CA TYR A 44 -6.21 16.00 14.96
C TYR A 44 -6.27 15.41 16.38
N ARG A 45 -6.92 16.09 17.34
CA ARG A 45 -6.98 15.64 18.74
C ARG A 45 -7.64 14.26 18.93
N PRO A 46 -8.74 13.90 18.23
CA PRO A 46 -9.32 12.56 18.33
C PRO A 46 -8.36 11.46 17.87
N ALA A 47 -7.63 11.68 16.78
CA ALA A 47 -6.63 10.73 16.29
C ALA A 47 -5.49 10.54 17.30
N LEU A 48 -5.02 11.61 17.93
CA LEU A 48 -4.00 11.53 18.99
C LEU A 48 -4.46 10.67 20.18
N GLN A 49 -5.73 10.81 20.60
CA GLN A 49 -6.29 10.02 21.69
C GLN A 49 -6.36 8.53 21.33
N THR A 50 -6.83 8.20 20.12
CA THR A 50 -6.84 6.81 19.64
C THR A 50 -5.44 6.20 19.60
N PHE A 51 -4.42 6.95 19.15
CA PHE A 51 -3.04 6.45 19.17
C PHE A 51 -2.50 6.21 20.59
N ARG A 52 -2.94 6.98 21.59
CA ARG A 52 -2.58 6.72 22.99
C ARG A 52 -3.17 5.41 23.48
N GLU A 53 -4.47 5.20 23.26
CA GLU A 53 -5.17 3.98 23.65
C GLU A 53 -4.55 2.74 22.99
N ILE A 54 -4.23 2.83 21.70
CA ILE A 54 -3.48 1.78 20.99
C ILE A 54 -2.13 1.51 21.68
N SER A 55 -1.41 2.56 22.07
CA SER A 55 -0.07 2.41 22.65
C SER A 55 -0.05 1.79 24.05
N GLU A 56 -1.13 1.92 24.81
CA GLU A 56 -1.23 1.47 26.19
C GLU A 56 -1.60 -0.02 26.32
N ASP A 57 -2.20 -0.61 25.28
CA ASP A 57 -2.57 -2.03 25.25
C ASP A 57 -1.65 -2.83 24.30
N PRO A 58 -0.68 -3.60 24.82
CA PRO A 58 0.21 -4.44 23.99
C PRO A 58 -0.50 -5.56 23.23
N ALA A 59 -1.70 -5.96 23.65
CA ALA A 59 -2.51 -6.98 22.96
C ALA A 59 -3.34 -6.38 21.81
N ASN A 60 -3.42 -5.05 21.71
CA ASN A 60 -4.11 -4.37 20.64
C ASN A 60 -3.47 -4.68 19.27
N ASN A 61 -4.28 -5.05 18.28
CA ASN A 61 -3.79 -5.43 16.96
C ASN A 61 -3.00 -4.32 16.24
N TRP A 62 -3.36 -3.05 16.46
CA TRP A 62 -2.62 -1.90 15.91
C TRP A 62 -1.29 -1.67 16.61
N ASN A 63 -1.20 -1.93 17.93
CA ASN A 63 0.05 -1.89 18.68
C ASN A 63 1.03 -2.92 18.14
N ILE A 64 0.54 -4.15 17.92
CA ILE A 64 1.31 -5.23 17.31
C ILE A 64 1.77 -4.83 15.90
N LEU A 65 0.89 -4.29 15.05
CA LEU A 65 1.27 -3.82 13.71
C LEU A 65 2.35 -2.73 13.74
N ILE A 66 2.25 -1.76 14.67
CA ILE A 66 3.26 -0.71 14.84
C ILE A 66 4.61 -1.32 15.27
N ASN A 67 4.61 -2.27 16.22
CA ASN A 67 5.83 -2.98 16.61
C ASN A 67 6.45 -3.73 15.43
N ARG A 68 5.64 -4.46 14.66
CA ARG A 68 6.08 -5.15 13.44
C ARG A 68 6.67 -4.18 12.44
N PHE A 69 6.11 -2.99 12.27
CA PHE A 69 6.65 -1.95 11.39
C PHE A 69 8.09 -1.56 11.80
N PHE A 70 8.35 -1.31 13.08
CA PHE A 70 9.68 -0.89 13.54
C PHE A 70 10.70 -2.02 13.68
N ASN A 71 10.24 -3.25 13.92
CA ASN A 71 11.12 -4.41 14.13
C ASN A 71 11.42 -5.19 12.85
N GLU A 72 10.48 -5.24 11.90
CA GLU A 72 10.62 -6.08 10.69
C GLU A 72 11.11 -5.29 9.47
N LEU A 73 10.93 -3.96 9.43
CA LEU A 73 11.25 -3.17 8.24
C LEU A 73 12.65 -2.56 8.28
N ASN A 74 13.22 -2.30 7.10
CA ASN A 74 14.49 -1.60 6.99
C ASN A 74 14.39 -0.15 7.53
N PRO A 75 15.35 0.33 8.35
CA PRO A 75 15.37 1.71 8.86
C PRO A 75 15.21 2.81 7.81
N GLY A 76 15.81 2.65 6.63
CA GLY A 76 15.67 3.60 5.51
C GLY A 76 14.23 3.68 5.00
N ILE A 77 13.58 2.52 4.89
CA ILE A 77 12.18 2.38 4.47
C ILE A 77 11.24 2.93 5.53
N GLN A 78 11.46 2.62 6.81
CA GLN A 78 10.68 3.18 7.92
C GLN A 78 10.68 4.72 7.86
N LYS A 79 11.86 5.31 7.67
CA LYS A 79 12.02 6.77 7.56
C LYS A 79 11.27 7.32 6.35
N LYS A 80 11.38 6.66 5.19
CA LYS A 80 10.68 7.09 3.96
C LYS A 80 9.18 7.01 4.10
N PHE A 81 8.65 5.92 4.66
CA PHE A 81 7.23 5.79 4.93
C PHE A 81 6.72 6.89 5.87
N LEU A 82 7.38 7.11 7.02
CA LEU A 82 6.95 8.14 7.97
C LEU A 82 6.98 9.56 7.37
N ILE A 83 8.01 9.91 6.58
CA ILE A 83 8.10 11.24 5.98
C ILE A 83 7.15 11.37 4.79
N ASN A 84 7.19 10.45 3.84
CA ASN A 84 6.50 10.62 2.57
C ASN A 84 5.02 10.21 2.68
N PHE A 85 4.70 9.12 3.38
CA PHE A 85 3.30 8.69 3.57
C PHE A 85 2.61 9.50 4.66
N MET A 86 3.14 9.48 5.89
CA MET A 86 2.43 10.07 7.03
C MET A 86 2.46 11.60 7.00
N VAL A 87 3.62 12.20 6.71
CA VAL A 87 3.76 13.67 6.70
C VAL A 87 3.38 14.28 5.35
N ASN A 88 4.04 13.90 4.25
CA ASN A 88 3.82 14.57 2.97
C ASN A 88 2.43 14.27 2.41
N ALA A 89 2.06 12.99 2.25
CA ALA A 89 0.75 12.63 1.76
C ALA A 89 -0.34 12.86 2.82
N GLY A 90 -0.14 12.39 4.06
CA GLY A 90 -1.17 12.43 5.11
C GLY A 90 -1.48 13.79 5.72
N MET A 91 -0.53 14.75 5.73
CA MET A 91 -0.72 16.04 6.42
C MET A 91 -0.43 17.23 5.51
N ALA A 92 0.79 17.34 4.98
CA ALA A 92 1.23 18.52 4.24
C ALA A 92 0.50 18.69 2.91
N GLY A 93 0.27 17.59 2.18
CA GLY A 93 -0.46 17.55 0.92
C GLY A 93 -1.91 18.00 1.07
N ASN A 94 -2.57 17.61 2.16
CA ASN A 94 -3.98 17.95 2.43
C ASN A 94 -4.25 19.45 2.46
N GLY A 95 -3.34 20.25 3.02
CA GLY A 95 -3.47 21.72 3.00
C GLY A 95 -3.37 22.34 1.61
N ILE A 96 -2.60 21.72 0.71
CA ILE A 96 -2.51 22.13 -0.70
C ILE A 96 -3.73 21.66 -1.49
N ILE A 97 -4.15 20.41 -1.27
CA ILE A 97 -5.37 19.82 -1.85
C ILE A 97 -6.58 20.70 -1.54
N GLN A 98 -6.78 21.11 -0.28
CA GLN A 98 -7.93 21.92 0.11
C GLN A 98 -7.95 23.28 -0.60
N LYS A 99 -6.80 23.96 -0.67
CA LYS A 99 -6.67 25.22 -1.43
C LYS A 99 -6.89 25.03 -2.92
N SER A 100 -6.44 23.91 -3.48
CA SER A 100 -6.67 23.57 -4.88
C SER A 100 -8.15 23.31 -5.15
N LYS A 101 -8.85 22.60 -4.25
CA LYS A 101 -10.31 22.38 -4.35
C LYS A 101 -11.07 23.70 -4.40
N GLU A 102 -10.76 24.62 -3.48
CA GLU A 102 -11.37 25.96 -3.45
C GLU A 102 -11.05 26.79 -4.69
N LYS A 103 -9.79 26.74 -5.17
CA LYS A 103 -9.35 27.50 -6.34
C LYS A 103 -9.98 27.03 -7.64
N TYR A 104 -10.09 25.72 -7.83
CA TYR A 104 -10.54 25.11 -9.10
C TYR A 104 -12.01 24.70 -9.08
N ASP A 105 -12.69 24.86 -7.95
CA ASP A 105 -14.08 24.46 -7.73
C ASP A 105 -14.34 22.99 -8.14
N CYS A 106 -13.43 22.11 -7.75
CA CYS A 106 -13.53 20.69 -8.07
C CYS A 106 -12.83 19.80 -7.03
N ASN A 107 -13.18 18.52 -7.01
CA ASN A 107 -12.50 17.56 -6.15
C ASN A 107 -11.08 17.31 -6.64
N VAL A 108 -10.11 17.47 -5.75
CA VAL A 108 -8.71 17.08 -5.96
C VAL A 108 -8.45 15.79 -5.18
N PRO A 109 -7.97 14.72 -5.83
CA PRO A 109 -7.76 13.43 -5.17
C PRO A 109 -6.55 13.47 -4.24
N TRP A 110 -6.48 12.51 -3.31
CA TRP A 110 -5.34 12.36 -2.39
C TRP A 110 -4.20 11.52 -2.99
N ALA A 111 -4.53 10.60 -3.90
CA ALA A 111 -3.59 9.76 -4.63
C ALA A 111 -3.93 9.75 -6.13
N ILE A 112 -2.91 9.50 -6.96
CA ILE A 112 -3.11 9.23 -8.39
C ILE A 112 -2.72 7.78 -8.67
N LEU A 113 -3.64 7.02 -9.26
CA LEU A 113 -3.37 5.73 -9.86
C LEU A 113 -3.10 5.94 -11.35
N PHE A 114 -2.01 5.38 -11.86
CA PHE A 114 -1.75 5.29 -13.29
C PHE A 114 -1.05 3.99 -13.65
N ASP A 115 -1.17 3.59 -14.92
CA ASP A 115 -0.63 2.34 -15.43
C ASP A 115 0.64 2.65 -16.25
N PRO A 116 1.85 2.30 -15.75
CA PRO A 116 3.08 2.49 -16.53
C PRO A 116 3.06 1.75 -17.86
N THR A 117 2.40 0.59 -17.88
CA THR A 117 2.29 -0.30 -19.03
C THR A 117 1.07 -1.20 -18.96
N ALA A 118 0.53 -1.55 -20.12
CA ALA A 118 -0.42 -2.64 -20.30
C ALA A 118 0.26 -4.01 -20.47
N ALA A 119 1.58 -4.07 -20.64
CA ALA A 119 2.32 -5.32 -20.77
C ALA A 119 2.27 -6.12 -19.46
N CYS A 120 2.07 -7.44 -19.57
CA CYS A 120 2.07 -8.36 -18.44
C CYS A 120 2.75 -9.69 -18.82
N ASN A 121 3.50 -10.24 -17.87
CA ASN A 121 4.18 -11.53 -17.97
C ASN A 121 3.28 -12.73 -17.64
N LEU A 122 2.01 -12.50 -17.27
CA LEU A 122 0.98 -13.52 -17.03
C LEU A 122 -0.22 -13.29 -17.96
N ASN A 123 -1.10 -14.30 -18.07
CA ASN A 123 -2.38 -14.20 -18.78
C ASN A 123 -3.51 -14.74 -17.87
N CYS A 124 -3.81 -14.02 -16.79
CA CYS A 124 -4.71 -14.51 -15.75
C CYS A 124 -6.16 -14.65 -16.25
N THR A 125 -6.85 -15.69 -15.78
CA THR A 125 -8.28 -15.92 -16.01
C THR A 125 -9.11 -14.77 -15.44
N GLY A 126 -9.97 -14.16 -16.26
CA GLY A 126 -10.82 -13.04 -15.87
C GLY A 126 -10.06 -11.74 -15.57
N CYS A 127 -8.86 -11.55 -16.12
CA CYS A 127 -8.12 -10.30 -15.95
C CYS A 127 -8.79 -9.14 -16.70
N TRP A 128 -9.09 -8.04 -15.98
CA TRP A 128 -9.71 -6.86 -16.57
C TRP A 128 -8.79 -6.11 -17.55
N SER A 129 -7.45 -6.22 -17.37
CA SER A 129 -6.45 -5.55 -18.20
C SER A 129 -5.97 -6.39 -19.38
N ALA A 130 -6.45 -7.64 -19.54
CA ALA A 130 -6.02 -8.55 -20.60
C ALA A 130 -6.29 -8.05 -22.02
N GLU A 131 -7.22 -7.10 -22.18
CA GLU A 131 -7.64 -6.59 -23.50
C GLU A 131 -6.94 -5.30 -23.91
N TYR A 132 -6.14 -4.71 -23.03
CA TYR A 132 -5.27 -3.63 -23.44
C TYR A 132 -4.19 -4.16 -24.39
N GLY A 133 -3.92 -3.40 -25.45
CA GLY A 133 -2.79 -3.70 -26.32
C GLY A 133 -1.51 -3.74 -25.49
N LYS A 134 -0.79 -4.86 -25.48
CA LYS A 134 0.41 -5.05 -24.64
C LYS A 134 1.51 -4.01 -24.91
N ASP A 135 1.48 -3.39 -26.09
CA ASP A 135 2.42 -2.35 -26.50
C ASP A 135 2.05 -0.95 -25.97
N ILE A 136 0.89 -0.79 -25.33
CA ILE A 136 0.46 0.48 -24.75
C ILE A 136 1.24 0.72 -23.46
N SER A 137 2.13 1.69 -23.47
CA SER A 137 2.86 2.13 -22.29
C SER A 137 3.03 3.63 -22.25
N LEU A 138 3.06 4.19 -21.04
CA LEU A 138 3.39 5.60 -20.85
C LEU A 138 4.89 5.83 -21.07
N PRO A 139 5.28 6.77 -21.94
CA PRO A 139 6.68 7.20 -21.99
C PRO A 139 7.11 7.77 -20.63
N PHE A 140 8.34 7.48 -20.21
CA PHE A 140 8.87 7.97 -18.94
C PHE A 140 8.68 9.48 -18.70
N PRO A 141 8.91 10.38 -19.69
CA PRO A 141 8.66 11.81 -19.50
C PRO A 141 7.21 12.16 -19.16
N ILE A 142 6.24 11.35 -19.62
CA ILE A 142 4.83 11.54 -19.29
C ILE A 142 4.55 11.12 -17.84
N MET A 143 5.10 10.00 -17.39
CA MET A 143 4.99 9.57 -15.99
C MET A 143 5.57 10.63 -15.04
N GLN A 144 6.74 11.18 -15.36
CA GLN A 144 7.31 12.28 -14.59
C GLN A 144 6.45 13.55 -14.61
N LYS A 145 5.85 13.88 -15.75
CA LYS A 145 4.94 15.03 -15.86
C LYS A 145 3.70 14.85 -14.98
N ILE A 146 3.11 13.66 -14.94
CA ILE A 146 1.97 13.32 -14.05
C ILE A 146 2.35 13.56 -12.59
N ILE A 147 3.51 13.05 -12.15
CA ILE A 147 3.96 13.21 -10.77
C ILE A 147 4.21 14.69 -10.44
N LYS A 148 4.91 15.42 -11.31
CA LYS A 148 5.15 16.85 -11.13
C LYS A 148 3.84 17.63 -10.96
N GLN A 149 2.87 17.41 -11.83
CA GLN A 149 1.56 18.07 -11.76
C GLN A 149 0.77 17.66 -10.50
N GLY A 150 0.83 16.39 -10.11
CA GLY A 150 0.21 15.92 -8.87
C GLY A 150 0.79 16.62 -7.64
N LYS A 151 2.12 16.77 -7.56
CA LYS A 151 2.78 17.48 -6.45
C LYS A 151 2.36 18.94 -6.34
N GLU A 152 2.17 19.62 -7.48
CA GLU A 152 1.64 21.00 -7.51
C GLU A 152 0.22 21.09 -6.91
N LEU A 153 -0.55 20.01 -6.98
CA LEU A 153 -1.88 19.88 -6.38
C LEU A 153 -1.87 19.34 -4.94
N GLY A 154 -0.71 18.97 -4.40
CA GLY A 154 -0.57 18.40 -3.06
C GLY A 154 -0.62 16.88 -2.99
N ILE A 155 -0.49 16.19 -4.11
CA ILE A 155 -0.55 14.73 -4.21
C ILE A 155 0.86 14.16 -4.07
N TYR A 156 1.06 13.29 -3.08
CA TYR A 156 2.35 12.65 -2.79
C TYR A 156 2.26 11.11 -2.72
N MET A 157 1.07 10.55 -2.93
CA MET A 157 0.84 9.11 -3.01
C MET A 157 0.50 8.73 -4.45
N TYR A 158 1.27 7.80 -5.00
CA TYR A 158 1.08 7.30 -6.36
C TYR A 158 0.91 5.79 -6.34
N ILE A 159 -0.06 5.31 -7.11
CA ILE A 159 -0.38 3.88 -7.20
C ILE A 159 -0.08 3.44 -8.64
N LEU A 160 0.76 2.43 -8.79
CA LEU A 160 1.13 1.83 -10.06
C LEU A 160 0.30 0.56 -10.24
N SER A 161 -0.44 0.48 -11.35
CA SER A 161 -1.27 -0.67 -11.73
C SER A 161 -1.05 -1.01 -13.23
N GLY A 162 -2.02 -1.65 -13.87
CA GLY A 162 -2.06 -1.89 -15.31
C GLY A 162 -1.98 -3.37 -15.68
N GLY A 163 -1.05 -3.70 -16.58
CA GLY A 163 -0.60 -5.07 -16.79
C GLY A 163 0.24 -5.53 -15.59
N GLU A 164 1.55 -5.51 -15.72
CA GLU A 164 2.50 -5.72 -14.63
C GLU A 164 3.54 -4.58 -14.58
N PRO A 165 3.46 -3.66 -13.59
CA PRO A 165 4.44 -2.60 -13.43
C PRO A 165 5.89 -3.09 -13.36
N THR A 166 6.16 -4.25 -12.75
CA THR A 166 7.51 -4.80 -12.62
C THR A 166 8.09 -5.32 -13.95
N VAL A 167 7.36 -5.26 -15.07
CA VAL A 167 7.96 -5.40 -16.41
C VAL A 167 8.86 -4.19 -16.73
N ARG A 168 8.61 -3.04 -16.10
CA ARG A 168 9.38 -1.79 -16.26
C ARG A 168 10.18 -1.44 -15.00
N LYS A 169 10.89 -2.41 -14.42
CA LYS A 169 11.67 -2.26 -13.16
C LYS A 169 12.50 -0.96 -13.14
N ASP A 170 13.26 -0.71 -14.19
CA ASP A 170 14.16 0.45 -14.26
C ASP A 170 13.39 1.77 -14.19
N ASP A 171 12.24 1.87 -14.86
CA ASP A 171 11.43 3.08 -14.84
C ASP A 171 10.78 3.30 -13.48
N ILE A 172 10.25 2.26 -12.84
CA ILE A 172 9.58 2.41 -11.54
C ILE A 172 10.59 2.72 -10.42
N ILE A 173 11.80 2.17 -10.49
CA ILE A 173 12.91 2.55 -9.60
C ILE A 173 13.32 4.00 -9.85
N ARG A 174 13.48 4.39 -11.12
CA ARG A 174 13.84 5.76 -11.49
C ARG A 174 12.77 6.78 -11.08
N LEU A 175 11.48 6.43 -11.19
CA LEU A 175 10.38 7.26 -10.69
C LEU A 175 10.48 7.47 -9.17
N ALA A 176 10.71 6.39 -8.43
CA ALA A 176 10.86 6.41 -6.98
C ALA A 176 12.07 7.26 -6.54
N GLU A 177 13.19 7.13 -7.25
CA GLU A 177 14.43 7.88 -7.02
C GLU A 177 14.29 9.38 -7.31
N GLU A 178 13.77 9.74 -8.49
CA GLU A 178 13.61 11.13 -8.91
C GLU A 178 12.52 11.87 -8.11
N ASN A 179 11.61 11.13 -7.46
CA ASN A 179 10.51 11.68 -6.65
C ASN A 179 10.57 11.17 -5.20
N ASN A 180 11.73 11.38 -4.59
CA ASN A 180 12.08 10.85 -3.27
C ASN A 180 11.27 11.42 -2.09
N ASP A 181 10.40 12.39 -2.34
CA ASP A 181 9.43 13.00 -1.42
C ASP A 181 8.01 12.40 -1.54
N CYS A 182 7.79 11.50 -2.49
CA CYS A 182 6.54 10.77 -2.70
C CYS A 182 6.64 9.32 -2.20
N MET A 183 5.48 8.69 -2.01
CA MET A 183 5.36 7.23 -1.83
C MET A 183 4.70 6.60 -3.05
N PHE A 184 5.19 5.41 -3.39
CA PHE A 184 4.69 4.60 -4.48
C PHE A 184 4.18 3.26 -3.95
N LEU A 185 2.97 2.88 -4.32
CA LEU A 185 2.44 1.53 -4.14
C LEU A 185 2.27 0.88 -5.51
N SER A 186 2.92 -0.25 -5.75
CA SER A 186 2.71 -1.01 -6.97
C SER A 186 1.85 -2.23 -6.68
N PHE A 187 0.73 -2.37 -7.39
CA PHE A 187 0.14 -3.69 -7.59
C PHE A 187 1.08 -4.52 -8.44
N THR A 188 1.26 -5.79 -8.07
CA THR A 188 2.16 -6.69 -8.81
C THR A 188 1.73 -8.14 -8.64
N ASN A 189 1.96 -8.95 -9.66
CA ASN A 189 1.91 -10.41 -9.61
C ASN A 189 3.15 -11.04 -8.95
N ALA A 190 4.14 -10.22 -8.60
CA ALA A 190 5.36 -10.57 -7.89
C ALA A 190 6.31 -11.58 -8.56
N VAL A 191 5.95 -12.16 -9.71
CA VAL A 191 6.78 -13.17 -10.41
C VAL A 191 8.14 -12.64 -10.83
N LEU A 192 8.25 -11.33 -11.05
CA LEU A 192 9.50 -10.68 -11.43
C LEU A 192 10.26 -10.09 -10.23
N ILE A 193 9.82 -10.31 -8.99
CA ILE A 193 10.57 -9.84 -7.82
C ILE A 193 11.71 -10.83 -7.56
N ASP A 194 12.94 -10.35 -7.72
CA ASP A 194 14.19 -11.05 -7.44
C ASP A 194 15.04 -10.23 -6.45
N GLU A 195 16.12 -10.82 -5.97
CA GLU A 195 17.05 -10.20 -5.00
C GLU A 195 17.65 -8.88 -5.52
N GLU A 196 17.98 -8.82 -6.81
CA GLU A 196 18.54 -7.60 -7.42
C GLU A 196 17.52 -6.45 -7.40
N PHE A 197 16.28 -6.72 -7.83
CA PHE A 197 15.22 -5.73 -7.81
C PHE A 197 14.88 -5.32 -6.37
N ALA A 198 14.77 -6.27 -5.44
CA ALA A 198 14.53 -5.98 -4.03
C ALA A 198 15.62 -5.09 -3.43
N SER A 199 16.90 -5.33 -3.76
CA SER A 199 17.99 -4.44 -3.35
C SER A 199 17.84 -3.01 -3.87
N GLN A 200 17.38 -2.83 -5.12
CA GLN A 200 17.08 -1.50 -5.66
C GLN A 200 15.88 -0.85 -4.96
N VAL A 201 14.83 -1.62 -4.64
CA VAL A 201 13.67 -1.13 -3.89
C VAL A 201 14.07 -0.67 -2.50
N GLU A 202 14.89 -1.47 -1.79
CA GLU A 202 15.43 -1.12 -0.48
C GLU A 202 16.22 0.20 -0.55
N ARG A 203 17.05 0.37 -1.59
CA ARG A 203 17.87 1.56 -1.81
C ARG A 203 17.03 2.83 -1.97
N VAL A 204 15.96 2.81 -2.77
CA VAL A 204 15.09 3.99 -2.95
C VAL A 204 14.18 4.20 -1.73
N GLY A 205 13.72 3.12 -1.12
CA GLY A 205 13.03 3.07 0.16
C GLY A 205 11.59 3.60 0.19
N ASN A 206 11.09 4.16 -0.91
CA ASN A 206 9.76 4.77 -1.03
C ASN A 206 8.82 4.04 -2.01
N LEU A 207 9.12 2.78 -2.32
CA LEU A 207 8.28 1.90 -3.14
C LEU A 207 7.84 0.67 -2.32
N MET A 208 6.53 0.45 -2.25
CA MET A 208 5.89 -0.67 -1.56
C MET A 208 4.99 -1.47 -2.52
N PHE A 209 4.64 -2.70 -2.14
CA PHE A 209 3.93 -3.62 -3.03
C PHE A 209 2.62 -4.16 -2.47
N ALA A 210 1.58 -4.16 -3.30
CA ALA A 210 0.35 -4.92 -3.10
C ALA A 210 0.46 -6.21 -3.95
N VAL A 211 0.92 -7.28 -3.31
CA VAL A 211 1.24 -8.55 -3.95
C VAL A 211 -0.02 -9.37 -4.21
N SER A 212 -0.29 -9.63 -5.48
CA SER A 212 -1.47 -10.38 -5.90
C SER A 212 -1.41 -11.86 -5.50
N VAL A 213 -2.37 -12.33 -4.69
CA VAL A 213 -2.50 -13.74 -4.26
C VAL A 213 -3.98 -14.05 -4.00
N GLU A 214 -4.49 -15.20 -4.48
CA GLU A 214 -5.94 -15.45 -4.55
C GLU A 214 -6.44 -16.53 -3.58
N GLY A 215 -5.59 -16.93 -2.64
CA GLY A 215 -5.83 -18.07 -1.76
C GLY A 215 -4.52 -18.81 -1.52
N TYR A 216 -4.60 -20.12 -1.36
CA TYR A 216 -3.44 -21.00 -1.38
C TYR A 216 -3.07 -21.34 -2.84
N GLU A 217 -2.31 -22.41 -3.03
CA GLU A 217 -1.78 -22.79 -4.34
C GLU A 217 -2.90 -23.04 -5.35
N ASP A 218 -3.91 -23.84 -5.00
CA ASP A 218 -4.99 -24.19 -5.90
C ASP A 218 -5.77 -22.97 -6.40
N GLU A 219 -6.17 -22.05 -5.52
CA GLU A 219 -6.94 -20.86 -5.91
C GLU A 219 -6.10 -19.87 -6.72
N THR A 220 -4.84 -19.68 -6.31
CA THR A 220 -3.92 -18.75 -6.97
C THR A 220 -3.56 -19.24 -8.37
N ASP A 221 -3.19 -20.51 -8.50
CA ASP A 221 -2.78 -21.10 -9.78
C ASP A 221 -3.96 -21.28 -10.73
N MET A 222 -5.16 -21.61 -10.23
CA MET A 222 -6.38 -21.69 -11.04
C MET A 222 -6.63 -20.40 -11.81
N ARG A 223 -6.38 -19.25 -11.17
CA ARG A 223 -6.58 -17.95 -11.79
C ARG A 223 -5.36 -17.43 -12.54
N ARG A 224 -4.16 -17.59 -11.98
CA ARG A 224 -2.95 -16.86 -12.43
C ARG A 224 -1.99 -17.73 -13.25
N GLY A 225 -2.22 -19.04 -13.29
CA GLY A 225 -1.41 -20.02 -14.00
C GLY A 225 -0.56 -20.84 -13.05
N LYS A 226 -0.31 -22.11 -13.42
CA LYS A 226 0.41 -23.08 -12.61
C LYS A 226 1.81 -22.61 -12.19
N GLY A 227 2.15 -22.82 -10.93
CA GLY A 227 3.41 -22.44 -10.28
C GLY A 227 3.50 -20.96 -9.93
N THR A 228 2.41 -20.19 -10.01
CA THR A 228 2.42 -18.76 -9.66
C THR A 228 2.47 -18.59 -8.15
N TYR A 229 1.70 -19.39 -7.40
CA TYR A 229 1.68 -19.32 -5.95
C TYR A 229 3.07 -19.43 -5.34
N GLN A 230 3.85 -20.43 -5.75
CA GLN A 230 5.20 -20.61 -5.20
C GLN A 230 6.10 -19.40 -5.47
N LYS A 231 6.06 -18.85 -6.68
CA LYS A 231 6.82 -17.63 -7.01
C LYS A 231 6.39 -16.42 -6.19
N VAL A 232 5.09 -16.31 -5.89
CA VAL A 232 4.57 -15.26 -5.02
C VAL A 232 5.08 -15.45 -3.58
N MET A 233 5.07 -16.68 -3.07
CA MET A 233 5.60 -16.99 -1.73
C MET A 233 7.11 -16.69 -1.63
N ASP A 234 7.90 -17.03 -2.66
CA ASP A 234 9.33 -16.75 -2.74
C ASP A 234 9.59 -15.24 -2.78
N ALA A 235 8.80 -14.50 -3.58
CA ALA A 235 8.90 -13.05 -3.65
C ALA A 235 8.57 -12.37 -2.32
N MET A 236 7.56 -12.85 -1.59
CA MET A 236 7.26 -12.36 -0.24
C MET A 236 8.42 -12.58 0.73
N ASP A 237 9.11 -13.74 0.65
CA ASP A 237 10.28 -14.02 1.48
C ASP A 237 11.44 -13.05 1.17
N ILE A 238 11.68 -12.77 -0.12
CA ILE A 238 12.66 -11.78 -0.55
C ILE A 238 12.30 -10.40 0.00
N LEU A 239 11.05 -9.95 -0.17
CA LEU A 239 10.61 -8.63 0.31
C LEU A 239 10.74 -8.52 1.84
N GLN A 240 10.38 -9.58 2.58
CA GLN A 240 10.50 -9.63 4.03
C GLN A 240 11.96 -9.57 4.48
N LYS A 241 12.85 -10.33 3.82
CA LYS A 241 14.30 -10.33 4.10
C LYS A 241 14.92 -8.93 3.94
N HIS A 242 14.50 -8.17 2.94
CA HIS A 242 14.94 -6.79 2.72
C HIS A 242 14.21 -5.76 3.62
N GLY A 243 13.25 -6.19 4.43
CA GLY A 243 12.44 -5.31 5.26
C GLY A 243 11.60 -4.31 4.45
N ILE A 244 11.21 -4.68 3.23
CA ILE A 244 10.38 -3.87 2.33
C ILE A 244 8.93 -3.93 2.80
N ILE A 245 8.21 -2.81 2.67
CA ILE A 245 6.78 -2.78 2.97
C ILE A 245 6.02 -3.47 1.84
N PHE A 246 5.27 -4.51 2.18
CA PHE A 246 4.30 -5.10 1.28
C PHE A 246 3.06 -5.60 2.03
N GLY A 247 2.03 -5.83 1.24
CA GLY A 247 0.78 -6.42 1.65
C GLY A 247 0.28 -7.37 0.58
N PHE A 248 -0.79 -8.10 0.88
CA PHE A 248 -1.45 -8.91 -0.12
C PHE A 248 -2.54 -8.11 -0.85
N SER A 249 -2.85 -8.51 -2.08
CA SER A 249 -3.95 -8.00 -2.89
C SER A 249 -4.72 -9.19 -3.43
N THR A 250 -6.00 -9.30 -3.07
CA THR A 250 -6.78 -10.50 -3.31
C THR A 250 -8.10 -10.13 -3.96
N CYS A 251 -8.37 -10.73 -5.09
CA CYS A 251 -9.63 -10.57 -5.78
C CYS A 251 -10.50 -11.80 -5.49
N TYR A 252 -11.36 -11.67 -4.50
CA TYR A 252 -12.27 -12.74 -4.10
C TYR A 252 -13.40 -12.92 -5.11
N HIS A 253 -13.78 -14.19 -5.29
CA HIS A 253 -14.72 -14.67 -6.28
C HIS A 253 -15.44 -15.93 -5.77
N SER A 254 -16.39 -16.44 -6.56
CA SER A 254 -17.27 -17.54 -6.17
C SER A 254 -16.57 -18.81 -5.67
N LYS A 255 -15.31 -19.02 -6.09
CA LYS A 255 -14.52 -20.23 -5.80
C LYS A 255 -13.44 -20.09 -4.71
N ASN A 256 -13.16 -18.90 -4.17
CA ASN A 256 -12.08 -18.72 -3.18
C ASN A 256 -12.51 -17.91 -1.95
N THR A 257 -13.75 -17.40 -1.92
CA THR A 257 -14.19 -16.42 -0.92
C THR A 257 -14.01 -16.96 0.50
N GLU A 258 -14.37 -18.22 0.73
CA GLU A 258 -14.29 -18.88 2.01
C GLU A 258 -12.84 -19.07 2.47
N VAL A 259 -11.91 -19.28 1.53
CA VAL A 259 -10.47 -19.39 1.81
C VAL A 259 -9.89 -18.03 2.16
N VAL A 260 -10.09 -17.03 1.31
CA VAL A 260 -9.45 -15.72 1.48
C VAL A 260 -10.11 -14.86 2.56
N GLY A 261 -11.34 -15.20 2.95
CA GLY A 261 -12.02 -14.64 4.11
C GLY A 261 -11.86 -15.46 5.39
N SER A 262 -11.02 -16.51 5.39
CA SER A 262 -10.70 -17.27 6.60
C SER A 262 -9.66 -16.55 7.47
N GLU A 263 -9.68 -16.82 8.77
CA GLU A 263 -8.67 -16.27 9.67
C GLU A 263 -7.29 -16.87 9.38
N GLU A 264 -7.25 -18.17 9.10
CA GLU A 264 -6.06 -18.96 8.86
C GLU A 264 -5.27 -18.41 7.67
N TRP A 265 -5.97 -18.04 6.59
CA TRP A 265 -5.32 -17.47 5.41
C TRP A 265 -4.78 -16.06 5.68
N VAL A 266 -5.53 -15.20 6.38
CA VAL A 266 -5.04 -13.86 6.74
C VAL A 266 -3.84 -13.96 7.69
N ASP A 267 -3.87 -14.88 8.64
CA ASP A 267 -2.77 -15.13 9.57
C ASP A 267 -1.53 -15.65 8.82
N ALA A 268 -1.70 -16.51 7.82
CA ALA A 268 -0.61 -16.97 6.95
C ALA A 268 0.03 -15.79 6.18
N MET A 269 -0.79 -14.88 5.64
CA MET A 269 -0.27 -13.69 4.95
C MET A 269 0.48 -12.74 5.90
N ILE A 270 -0.04 -12.56 7.11
CA ILE A 270 0.61 -11.80 8.18
C ILE A 270 1.95 -12.43 8.55
N ALA A 271 2.00 -13.76 8.71
CA ALA A 271 3.22 -14.50 9.02
C ALA A 271 4.29 -14.38 7.93
N LYS A 272 3.88 -14.32 6.65
CA LYS A 272 4.77 -14.04 5.52
C LYS A 272 5.29 -12.59 5.48
N GLY A 273 4.84 -11.73 6.39
CA GLY A 273 5.34 -10.36 6.53
C GLY A 273 4.40 -9.27 6.01
N CYS A 274 3.19 -9.60 5.56
CA CYS A 274 2.23 -8.59 5.09
C CYS A 274 1.87 -7.60 6.22
N LYS A 275 1.90 -6.30 5.87
CA LYS A 275 1.52 -5.18 6.75
C LYS A 275 0.12 -4.66 6.47
N PHE A 276 -0.37 -4.88 5.25
CA PHE A 276 -1.71 -4.53 4.81
C PHE A 276 -2.29 -5.60 3.89
N GLY A 277 -3.59 -5.54 3.65
CA GLY A 277 -4.31 -6.42 2.74
C GLY A 277 -5.37 -5.64 1.97
N TRP A 278 -5.44 -5.85 0.66
CA TRP A 278 -6.42 -5.20 -0.20
C TRP A 278 -7.33 -6.24 -0.85
N TYR A 279 -8.62 -6.18 -0.52
CA TYR A 279 -9.62 -7.03 -1.13
C TYR A 279 -10.37 -6.32 -2.27
N PHE A 280 -10.63 -7.09 -3.32
CA PHE A 280 -11.47 -6.71 -4.45
C PHE A 280 -12.50 -7.81 -4.69
N THR A 281 -13.76 -7.45 -4.94
CA THR A 281 -14.71 -8.39 -5.53
C THR A 281 -14.37 -8.56 -7.00
N TYR A 282 -14.43 -9.79 -7.50
CA TYR A 282 -14.36 -10.04 -8.93
C TYR A 282 -15.53 -9.38 -9.67
N ILE A 283 -15.20 -8.52 -10.64
CA ILE A 283 -16.16 -7.89 -11.56
C ILE A 283 -15.88 -8.42 -12.99
N PRO A 284 -16.87 -9.00 -13.68
CA PRO A 284 -16.70 -9.60 -15.01
C PRO A 284 -16.66 -8.50 -16.07
N ILE A 285 -15.46 -7.93 -16.29
CA ILE A 285 -15.21 -6.88 -17.29
C ILE A 285 -14.39 -7.47 -18.44
N GLY A 286 -14.73 -7.09 -19.67
CA GLY A 286 -14.05 -7.53 -20.89
C GLY A 286 -14.74 -8.71 -21.58
N LYS A 287 -14.37 -8.97 -22.83
CA LYS A 287 -14.75 -10.15 -23.62
C LYS A 287 -14.29 -11.47 -23.02
N SER A 288 -13.18 -11.47 -22.27
CA SER A 288 -12.66 -12.66 -21.57
C SER A 288 -13.15 -12.77 -20.12
N ALA A 289 -14.20 -12.02 -19.77
CA ALA A 289 -14.84 -12.13 -18.46
C ALA A 289 -15.37 -13.55 -18.23
N VAL A 290 -15.35 -13.99 -16.97
CA VAL A 290 -15.78 -15.32 -16.54
C VAL A 290 -16.92 -15.13 -15.52
N PRO A 291 -18.18 -14.98 -15.97
CA PRO A 291 -19.31 -14.71 -15.10
C PRO A 291 -19.50 -15.74 -13.98
N GLU A 292 -19.04 -16.97 -14.17
CA GLU A 292 -19.10 -18.05 -13.18
C GLU A 292 -18.26 -17.75 -11.93
N LEU A 293 -17.32 -16.80 -12.01
CA LEU A 293 -16.53 -16.32 -10.88
C LEU A 293 -17.23 -15.21 -10.08
N LEU A 294 -18.40 -14.73 -10.49
CA LEU A 294 -19.14 -13.73 -9.72
C LEU A 294 -19.43 -14.23 -8.30
N ALA A 295 -18.94 -13.48 -7.29
CA ALA A 295 -19.24 -13.78 -5.90
C ALA A 295 -20.75 -13.71 -5.66
N ARG A 296 -21.29 -14.73 -4.99
CA ARG A 296 -22.71 -14.79 -4.66
C ARG A 296 -23.08 -13.75 -3.58
N PRO A 297 -24.36 -13.34 -3.46
CA PRO A 297 -24.76 -12.35 -2.45
C PRO A 297 -24.29 -12.70 -1.03
N GLU A 298 -24.44 -13.95 -0.61
CA GLU A 298 -24.02 -14.44 0.70
C GLU A 298 -22.49 -14.41 0.89
N GLN A 299 -21.72 -14.61 -0.19
CA GLN A 299 -20.26 -14.50 -0.16
C GLN A 299 -19.81 -13.04 -0.01
N ARG A 300 -20.52 -12.10 -0.63
CA ARG A 300 -20.25 -10.67 -0.48
C ARG A 300 -20.58 -10.19 0.94
N GLU A 301 -21.71 -10.64 1.49
CA GLU A 301 -22.08 -10.37 2.89
C GLU A 301 -21.08 -10.99 3.87
N PHE A 302 -20.65 -12.23 3.64
CA PHE A 302 -19.60 -12.87 4.42
C PHE A 302 -18.33 -12.02 4.46
N MET A 303 -17.82 -11.58 3.30
CA MET A 303 -16.64 -10.73 3.24
C MET A 303 -16.85 -9.40 3.96
N TYR A 304 -18.02 -8.75 3.80
CA TYR A 304 -18.35 -7.51 4.50
C TYR A 304 -18.19 -7.64 6.04
N HIS A 305 -18.61 -8.77 6.62
CA HIS A 305 -18.45 -9.05 8.04
C HIS A 305 -17.02 -9.42 8.41
N GLN A 306 -16.33 -10.24 7.61
CA GLN A 306 -14.94 -10.61 7.85
C GLN A 306 -14.01 -9.40 7.84
N MET A 307 -14.18 -8.47 6.90
CA MET A 307 -13.32 -7.26 6.83
C MET A 307 -13.41 -6.42 8.10
N ARG A 308 -14.63 -6.24 8.64
CA ARG A 308 -14.84 -5.52 9.91
C ARG A 308 -14.22 -6.25 11.09
N LYS A 309 -14.36 -7.57 11.14
CA LYS A 309 -13.71 -8.40 12.15
C LYS A 309 -12.19 -8.29 12.07
N PHE A 310 -11.61 -8.45 10.89
CA PHE A 310 -10.15 -8.42 10.74
C PHE A 310 -9.53 -7.07 11.11
N ARG A 311 -10.22 -5.96 10.88
CA ARG A 311 -9.76 -4.62 11.32
C ARG A 311 -9.63 -4.47 12.83
N THR A 312 -10.36 -5.27 13.61
CA THR A 312 -10.30 -5.24 15.08
C THR A 312 -9.49 -6.37 15.68
N THR A 313 -9.21 -7.44 14.92
CA THR A 313 -8.53 -8.63 15.46
C THR A 313 -7.16 -8.92 14.85
N LYS A 314 -6.89 -8.49 13.62
CA LYS A 314 -5.67 -8.86 12.90
C LYS A 314 -4.67 -7.71 12.89
N PRO A 315 -3.36 -7.94 13.17
CA PRO A 315 -2.33 -6.90 13.14
C PRO A 315 -1.88 -6.61 11.70
N CYS A 316 -2.83 -6.21 10.87
CA CYS A 316 -2.69 -5.94 9.44
C CYS A 316 -3.73 -4.90 9.02
N PHE A 317 -3.33 -3.91 8.23
CA PHE A 317 -4.26 -2.89 7.74
C PHE A 317 -5.09 -3.45 6.58
N ILE A 318 -6.36 -3.79 6.83
CA ILE A 318 -7.25 -4.42 5.83
C ILE A 318 -8.20 -3.41 5.19
N LEU A 319 -8.15 -3.34 3.86
CA LEU A 319 -9.01 -2.55 2.99
C LEU A 319 -9.88 -3.45 2.12
N ASP A 320 -11.11 -3.03 1.88
CA ASP A 320 -12.01 -3.63 0.88
C ASP A 320 -12.49 -2.54 -0.08
N PHE A 321 -12.03 -2.63 -1.33
CA PHE A 321 -12.27 -1.59 -2.32
C PHE A 321 -13.77 -1.33 -2.57
N TRP A 322 -14.61 -2.34 -2.45
CA TRP A 322 -16.03 -2.21 -2.79
C TRP A 322 -16.92 -1.97 -1.58
N ASN A 323 -16.49 -2.40 -0.39
CA ASN A 323 -17.29 -2.30 0.83
C ASN A 323 -16.93 -1.10 1.73
N ASP A 324 -15.88 -0.34 1.40
CA ASP A 324 -15.41 0.84 2.17
C ASP A 324 -15.69 2.20 1.51
N GLY A 325 -16.23 2.20 0.28
CA GLY A 325 -16.47 3.41 -0.53
C GLY A 325 -17.80 4.11 -0.28
#